data_AF-A0A7S0H9R0-F1
#
_entry.id   AF-A0A7S0H9R0-F1
#
_cell.length_a   1.000
_cell.length_b   1.000
_cell.length_c   1.000
_cell.angle_alpha   90.00
_cell.angle_beta   90.00
_cell.angle_gamma   90.00
#
_symmetry.space_group_name_H-M   'P 1'
#
loop_
_entity.id
_entity.type
_entity.pdbx_description
1 polymer ?
#
loop_
_entity_poly.entity_id
_entity_poly.type
_entity_poly.pdbx_seq_one_letter_code
_entity_poly.pdbx_strand_id
1 'polypeptide(L)'
;KCYIATCVKHAAGRSVEDIAASDPTFAALIQKHGAPVMQDAAARSNSSTMLSVTLKSMASDSCSKAPLTRKLPASMTVANLKRMCQQLFKLDVSKQSLYVKSKDEIDAWTADCMDDDMKPISFYITQEECDVLMQEIDAGLSSS
;
A
#
# COMPACT_ATOMS: atom_id res chain seq x y z
N LYS A 1 0.35 -11.89 -13.25
CA LYS A 1 1.08 -11.38 -12.05
C LYS A 1 0.18 -11.07 -10.85
N CYS A 2 -1.12 -10.78 -11.02
CA CYS A 2 -2.05 -10.43 -9.93
C CYS A 2 -2.38 -11.57 -8.94
N TYR A 3 -2.55 -12.81 -9.43
CA TYR A 3 -2.97 -13.95 -8.59
C TYR A 3 -1.94 -14.32 -7.51
N ILE A 4 -0.65 -14.39 -7.87
CA ILE A 4 0.43 -14.73 -6.93
C ILE A 4 0.49 -13.74 -5.77
N ALA A 5 0.45 -12.43 -6.05
CA ALA A 5 0.49 -11.38 -5.04
C ALA A 5 -0.74 -11.43 -4.10
N THR A 6 -1.91 -11.78 -4.64
CA THR A 6 -3.15 -11.87 -3.85
C THR A 6 -3.12 -13.07 -2.90
N CYS A 7 -2.70 -14.25 -3.38
CA CYS A 7 -2.56 -15.46 -2.55
C CYS A 7 -1.59 -15.25 -1.38
N VAL A 8 -0.49 -14.55 -1.64
CA VAL A 8 0.52 -14.24 -0.64
C VAL A 8 0.04 -13.24 0.42
N LYS A 9 -0.75 -12.25 0.03
CA LYS A 9 -1.32 -11.27 0.98
C LYS A 9 -2.42 -11.85 1.87
N HIS A 10 -3.19 -12.81 1.35
CA HIS A 10 -4.28 -13.48 2.09
C HIS A 10 -3.82 -14.70 2.88
N ALA A 11 -2.58 -15.13 2.69
CA ALA A 11 -1.96 -16.17 3.51
C ALA A 11 -1.70 -15.60 4.90
N ALA A 12 -2.65 -15.82 5.81
CA ALA A 12 -2.64 -15.39 7.21
C ALA A 12 -1.46 -15.97 8.02
N GLY A 13 -0.22 -15.58 7.67
CA GLY A 13 1.03 -16.09 8.24
C GLY A 13 1.53 -17.41 7.65
N ARG A 14 0.99 -17.89 6.52
CA ARG A 14 1.51 -19.11 5.85
C ARG A 14 2.67 -18.76 4.94
N SER A 15 3.69 -19.63 4.89
CA SER A 15 4.83 -19.42 3.99
C SER A 15 4.40 -19.61 2.53
N VAL A 16 5.20 -19.05 1.61
CA VAL A 16 4.99 -19.24 0.16
C VAL A 16 4.98 -20.74 -0.21
N GLU A 17 5.74 -21.55 0.54
CA GLU A 17 5.83 -23.01 0.36
C GLU A 17 4.53 -23.71 0.79
N ASP A 18 3.89 -23.28 1.88
CA ASP A 18 2.61 -23.83 2.35
C ASP A 18 1.45 -23.53 1.38
N ILE A 19 1.48 -22.35 0.75
CA ILE A 19 0.50 -21.95 -0.28
C ILE A 19 0.72 -22.77 -1.55
N ALA A 20 1.97 -22.95 -1.96
CA ALA A 20 2.32 -23.78 -3.12
C ALA A 20 1.96 -25.27 -2.92
N ALA A 21 2.04 -25.77 -1.68
CA ALA A 21 1.58 -27.11 -1.35
C ALA A 21 0.05 -27.25 -1.38
N SER A 22 -0.68 -26.18 -1.07
CA SER A 22 -2.15 -26.17 -1.04
C SER A 22 -2.79 -25.85 -2.40
N ASP A 23 -2.09 -25.13 -3.27
CA ASP A 23 -2.61 -24.69 -4.57
C ASP A 23 -1.63 -25.01 -5.73
N PRO A 24 -1.94 -26.02 -6.56
CA PRO A 24 -1.09 -26.41 -7.69
C PRO A 24 -1.02 -25.35 -8.80
N THR A 25 -2.00 -24.45 -8.89
CA THR A 25 -2.00 -23.32 -9.83
C THR A 25 -1.00 -22.26 -9.39
N PHE A 26 -0.95 -21.98 -8.08
CA PHE A 26 0.03 -21.07 -7.49
C PHE A 26 1.47 -21.57 -7.67
N ALA A 27 1.71 -22.87 -7.45
CA ALA A 27 3.02 -23.49 -7.66
C ALA A 27 3.51 -23.34 -9.12
N ALA A 28 2.64 -23.62 -10.09
CA ALA A 28 2.97 -23.46 -11.52
C ALA A 28 3.25 -22.00 -11.90
N LEU A 29 2.55 -21.06 -11.26
CA LEU A 29 2.74 -19.63 -11.50
C LEU A 29 4.04 -19.09 -10.89
N ILE A 30 4.45 -19.55 -9.70
CA ILE A 30 5.77 -19.25 -9.13
C ILE A 30 6.89 -19.79 -10.01
N GLN A 31 6.77 -21.02 -10.52
CA GLN A 31 7.78 -21.60 -11.40
C GLN A 31 7.94 -20.81 -12.70
N LYS A 32 6.83 -20.26 -13.23
CA LYS A 32 6.81 -19.49 -14.48
C LYS A 32 7.23 -18.02 -14.31
N HIS A 33 7.03 -17.44 -13.13
CA HIS A 33 7.17 -15.99 -12.92
C HIS A 33 8.14 -15.57 -11.80
N GLY A 34 8.72 -16.53 -11.08
CA GLY A 34 9.54 -16.28 -9.89
C GLY A 34 8.70 -16.16 -8.62
N ALA A 35 9.30 -16.48 -7.47
CA ALA A 35 8.66 -16.27 -6.18
C ALA A 35 8.52 -14.75 -5.93
N PRO A 36 7.37 -14.29 -5.42
CA PRO A 36 7.26 -12.92 -4.96
C PRO A 36 8.23 -12.72 -3.82
N VAL A 37 9.04 -11.66 -3.88
CA VAL A 37 9.96 -11.29 -2.80
C VAL A 37 9.10 -10.82 -1.62
N MET A 38 8.69 -11.76 -0.77
CA MET A 38 8.26 -11.43 0.59
C MET A 38 9.52 -11.07 1.36
N GLN A 39 9.90 -9.79 1.36
CA GLN A 39 10.82 -9.34 2.40
C GLN A 39 10.06 -9.42 3.72
N ASP A 40 10.50 -10.32 4.60
CA ASP A 40 10.12 -10.34 6.00
C ASP A 40 10.08 -8.91 6.56
N ALA A 41 8.86 -8.42 6.81
CA ALA A 41 8.64 -7.15 7.50
C ALA A 41 9.06 -7.21 8.99
N ALA A 42 9.65 -8.33 9.43
CA ALA A 42 9.92 -8.64 10.82
C ALA A 42 11.24 -8.07 11.38
N ALA A 43 12.10 -7.42 10.58
CA ALA A 43 13.43 -7.03 11.04
C ALA A 43 13.88 -5.59 10.77
N ARG A 44 12.97 -4.64 10.45
CA ARG A 44 13.33 -3.21 10.46
C ARG A 44 13.07 -2.61 11.85
N SER A 45 13.93 -3.03 12.78
CA SER A 45 14.07 -2.53 14.15
C SER A 45 14.34 -1.02 14.17
N ASN A 46 13.47 -0.28 14.86
CA ASN A 46 13.66 0.93 15.70
C ASN A 46 14.66 2.03 15.29
N SER A 47 15.19 2.05 14.07
CA SER A 47 15.94 3.18 13.56
C SER A 47 14.95 4.22 13.03
N SER A 48 15.25 5.50 13.26
CA SER A 48 14.50 6.65 12.74
C SER A 48 14.64 6.78 11.22
N THR A 49 14.20 5.75 10.50
CA THR A 49 14.20 5.73 9.04
C THR A 49 13.10 6.69 8.56
N MET A 50 13.48 7.69 7.79
CA MET A 50 12.56 8.66 7.20
C MET A 50 12.33 8.28 5.74
N LEU A 51 11.08 8.09 5.35
CA LEU A 51 10.66 7.79 3.98
C LEU A 51 10.29 9.09 3.26
N SER A 52 10.70 9.26 2.01
CA SER A 52 10.31 10.38 1.17
C SER A 52 9.05 10.03 0.40
N VAL A 53 7.91 10.55 0.85
CA VAL A 53 6.59 10.19 0.32
C VAL A 53 6.01 11.38 -0.43
N THR A 54 5.60 11.18 -1.68
CA THR A 54 4.86 12.17 -2.47
C THR A 54 3.37 11.89 -2.42
N LEU A 55 2.64 12.75 -1.73
CA LEU A 55 1.19 12.64 -1.56
C LEU A 55 0.48 13.27 -2.76
N LYS A 56 -0.40 12.52 -3.42
CA LYS A 56 -1.24 13.01 -4.51
C LYS A 56 -2.70 12.77 -4.18
N SER A 57 -3.53 13.79 -4.30
CA SER A 57 -4.98 13.61 -4.23
C SER A 57 -5.54 13.28 -5.60
N MET A 58 -6.37 12.24 -5.66
CA MET A 58 -7.17 11.86 -6.82
C MET A 58 -8.66 12.14 -6.59
N ALA A 59 -9.03 12.67 -5.42
CA ALA A 59 -10.41 13.05 -5.10
C ALA A 59 -10.83 14.28 -5.93
N SER A 60 -12.06 14.28 -6.46
CA SER A 60 -12.55 15.33 -7.37
C SER A 60 -12.32 16.75 -6.85
N ASP A 61 -12.60 16.98 -5.56
CA ASP A 61 -12.48 18.29 -4.90
C ASP A 61 -11.04 18.74 -4.67
N SER A 62 -10.06 17.85 -4.80
CA SER A 62 -8.65 18.14 -4.51
C SER A 62 -7.65 17.61 -5.53
N CYS A 63 -8.11 17.06 -6.66
CA CYS A 63 -7.28 16.56 -7.76
C CYS A 63 -6.46 17.67 -8.43
N SER A 64 -6.93 18.92 -8.35
CA SER A 64 -6.19 20.09 -8.82
C SER A 64 -5.07 20.55 -7.88
N LYS A 65 -4.98 20.00 -6.65
CA LYS A 65 -3.90 20.34 -5.72
C LYS A 65 -2.60 19.68 -6.16
N ALA A 66 -1.52 20.46 -6.13
CA ALA A 66 -0.20 19.98 -6.49
C ALA A 66 0.22 18.80 -5.58
N PRO A 67 0.89 17.77 -6.13
CA PRO A 67 1.54 16.72 -5.36
C PRO A 67 2.46 17.30 -4.28
N LEU A 68 2.44 16.74 -3.07
CA LEU A 68 3.22 17.25 -1.95
C LEU A 68 4.18 16.19 -1.42
N THR A 69 5.48 16.44 -1.57
CA THR A 69 6.53 15.56 -1.04
C THR A 69 6.84 15.90 0.42
N ARG A 70 6.77 14.90 1.29
CA ARG A 70 7.05 15.01 2.73
C ARG A 70 7.93 13.85 3.18
N LYS A 71 8.86 14.15 4.10
CA LYS A 71 9.61 13.12 4.82
C LYS A 71 8.79 12.65 6.01
N LEU A 72 8.47 11.37 6.05
CA LEU A 72 7.63 10.76 7.08
C LEU A 72 8.41 9.68 7.82
N PRO A 73 8.23 9.54 9.14
CA PRO A 73 8.81 8.42 9.88
C PRO A 73 8.26 7.10 9.34
N ALA A 74 9.14 6.13 9.07
CA ALA A 74 8.77 4.79 8.62
C ALA A 74 7.80 4.09 9.59
N SER A 75 7.90 4.39 10.89
CA SER A 75 7.05 3.87 11.96
C SER A 75 5.68 4.57 12.08
N MET A 76 5.43 5.64 11.32
CA MET A 76 4.14 6.32 11.32
C MET A 76 3.06 5.34 10.86
N THR A 77 1.90 5.32 11.53
CA THR A 77 0.81 4.42 11.15
C THR A 77 -0.02 4.97 9.98
N VAL A 78 -0.72 4.10 9.27
CA VAL A 78 -1.63 4.47 8.19
C VAL A 78 -2.73 5.42 8.70
N ALA A 79 -3.26 5.22 9.91
CA ALA A 79 -4.23 6.15 10.53
C ALA A 79 -3.70 7.58 10.62
N ASN A 80 -2.44 7.74 11.06
CA ASN A 80 -1.81 9.05 11.15
C ASN A 80 -1.56 9.66 9.76
N LEU A 81 -1.25 8.82 8.76
CA LEU A 81 -1.09 9.25 7.38
C LEU A 81 -2.40 9.80 6.81
N LYS A 82 -3.53 9.09 7.00
CA LYS A 82 -4.86 9.56 6.60
C LYS A 82 -5.23 10.88 7.27
N ARG A 83 -4.93 11.04 8.56
CA ARG A 83 -5.17 12.29 9.30
C ARG A 83 -4.33 13.45 8.73
N MET A 84 -3.08 13.20 8.34
CA MET A 84 -2.27 14.21 7.65
C MET A 84 -2.87 14.57 6.28
N CYS A 85 -3.30 13.57 5.50
CA CYS A 85 -3.98 13.78 4.23
C CYS A 85 -5.28 14.60 4.39
N GLN A 86 -6.06 14.37 5.45
CA GLN A 86 -7.23 15.19 5.79
C GLN A 86 -6.83 16.66 6.01
N GLN A 87 -5.75 16.92 6.74
CA GLN A 87 -5.31 18.29 7.00
C GLN A 87 -4.88 19.04 5.72
N LEU A 88 -4.23 18.33 4.79
CA LEU A 88 -3.72 18.89 3.54
C LEU A 88 -4.79 19.02 2.46
N PHE A 89 -5.54 17.95 2.23
CA PHE A 89 -6.48 17.84 1.12
C PHE A 89 -7.91 18.17 1.50
N LYS A 90 -8.25 18.22 2.80
CA LYS A 90 -9.58 18.51 3.37
C LYS A 90 -10.63 17.42 3.13
N LEU A 91 -10.19 16.20 2.82
CA LEU A 91 -11.05 15.03 2.72
C LEU A 91 -11.10 14.30 4.06
N ASP A 92 -12.27 13.92 4.57
CA ASP A 92 -12.38 13.20 5.83
C ASP A 92 -11.72 11.83 5.82
N VAL A 93 -11.10 11.43 6.93
CA VAL A 93 -10.40 10.13 7.06
C VAL A 93 -11.29 8.95 6.69
N SER A 94 -12.58 9.01 7.03
CA SER A 94 -13.56 7.96 6.71
C SER A 94 -13.90 7.86 5.21
N LYS A 95 -13.54 8.87 4.42
CA LYS A 95 -13.75 8.92 2.96
C LYS A 95 -12.46 8.72 2.18
N GLN A 96 -11.35 8.40 2.86
CA GLN A 96 -10.04 8.24 2.24
C GLN A 96 -9.69 6.76 2.07
N SER A 97 -9.31 6.38 0.84
CA SER A 97 -8.52 5.19 0.57
C SER A 97 -7.13 5.59 0.08
N LEU A 98 -6.10 5.05 0.73
CA LEU A 98 -4.70 5.34 0.39
C LEU A 98 -4.09 4.16 -0.35
N TYR A 99 -3.37 4.46 -1.43
CA TYR A 99 -2.66 3.47 -2.23
C TYR A 99 -1.19 3.87 -2.39
N VAL A 100 -0.28 2.93 -2.20
CA VAL A 100 1.16 3.11 -2.40
C VAL A 100 1.53 2.69 -3.81
N LYS A 101 2.30 3.53 -4.50
CA LYS A 101 2.84 3.25 -5.82
C LYS A 101 4.34 3.52 -5.84
N SER A 102 5.10 2.62 -6.44
CA SER A 102 6.52 2.83 -6.70
C SER A 102 6.72 3.96 -7.72
N LYS A 103 7.78 4.76 -7.56
CA LYS A 103 8.04 5.91 -8.44
C LYS A 103 8.33 5.50 -9.89
N ASP A 104 8.98 4.35 -10.06
CA ASP A 104 9.33 3.76 -11.35
C ASP A 104 8.14 3.10 -12.06
N GLU A 105 7.01 2.96 -11.35
CA GLU A 105 5.85 2.23 -11.83
C GLU A 105 4.86 3.18 -12.50
N ILE A 106 4.45 2.87 -13.72
CA ILE A 106 3.59 3.73 -14.53
C ILE A 106 2.12 3.38 -14.31
N ASP A 107 1.80 2.11 -14.10
CA ASP A 107 0.42 1.63 -14.00
C ASP A 107 -0.14 1.82 -12.58
N ALA A 108 -1.38 2.31 -12.48
CA ALA A 108 -2.07 2.48 -11.19
C ALA A 108 -2.63 1.15 -10.63
N TRP A 109 -2.75 0.11 -11.48
CA TRP A 109 -3.34 -1.19 -11.13
C TRP A 109 -2.49 -2.01 -10.15
N THR A 110 -1.23 -1.64 -9.99
CA THR A 110 -0.26 -2.31 -9.13
C THR A 110 -0.06 -1.60 -7.79
N ALA A 111 -0.78 -0.51 -7.57
CA ALA A 111 -0.70 0.23 -6.33
C ALA A 111 -1.30 -0.59 -5.17
N ASP A 112 -0.57 -0.65 -4.06
CA ASP A 112 -0.94 -1.41 -2.87
C ASP A 112 -1.87 -0.60 -1.97
N CYS A 113 -3.05 -1.15 -1.66
CA CYS A 113 -4.00 -0.53 -0.75
C CYS A 113 -3.50 -0.57 0.70
N MET A 114 -3.57 0.56 1.40
CA MET A 114 -3.27 0.68 2.82
C MET A 114 -4.56 0.54 3.63
N ASP A 115 -4.98 -0.70 3.80
CA ASP A 115 -6.25 -1.10 4.42
C ASP A 115 -6.22 -1.20 5.95
N ASP A 116 -5.05 -1.44 6.54
CA ASP A 116 -4.87 -1.58 8.00
C ASP A 116 -4.31 -0.30 8.61
N ASP A 117 -5.17 0.41 9.33
CA ASP A 117 -4.88 1.67 10.01
C ASP A 117 -3.82 1.57 11.12
N MET A 118 -3.61 0.37 11.66
CA MET A 118 -2.68 0.11 12.75
C MET A 118 -1.28 -0.24 12.26
N LYS A 119 -1.13 -0.64 10.98
CA LYS A 119 0.17 -0.95 10.41
C LYS A 119 1.03 0.30 10.19
N PRO A 120 2.35 0.19 10.35
CA PRO A 120 3.26 1.26 9.97
C PRO A 120 3.31 1.41 8.45
N ILE A 121 3.57 2.62 7.96
CA ILE A 121 3.69 2.89 6.52
C ILE A 121 4.82 2.08 5.87
N SER A 122 5.87 1.72 6.64
CA SER A 122 6.97 0.87 6.19
C SER A 122 6.57 -0.57 5.86
N PHE A 123 5.36 -1.01 6.26
CA PHE A 123 4.83 -2.30 5.84
C PHE A 123 4.46 -2.30 4.35
N TYR A 124 3.95 -1.17 3.86
CA TYR A 124 3.48 -1.01 2.49
C TYR A 124 4.54 -0.39 1.58
N ILE A 125 5.40 0.46 2.13
CA ILE A 125 6.43 1.16 1.39
C ILE A 125 7.74 0.37 1.46
N THR A 126 8.16 -0.18 0.33
CA THR A 126 9.38 -1.00 0.20
C THR A 126 10.60 -0.20 -0.23
N GLN A 127 10.41 0.96 -0.86
CA GLN A 127 11.46 1.84 -1.38
C GLN A 127 11.54 3.16 -0.57
N GLU A 128 12.70 3.81 -0.58
CA GLU A 128 12.89 5.09 0.16
C GLU A 128 12.08 6.25 -0.43
N GLU A 129 11.75 6.18 -1.73
CA GLU A 129 10.90 7.15 -2.43
C GLU A 129 9.67 6.46 -3.02
N CYS A 130 8.48 6.95 -2.69
CA CYS A 130 7.24 6.43 -3.26
C CYS A 130 6.17 7.52 -3.42
N ASP A 131 5.16 7.20 -4.23
CA ASP A 131 3.94 7.99 -4.37
C ASP A 131 2.83 7.36 -3.53
N VAL A 132 2.10 8.18 -2.77
CA VAL A 132 0.85 7.78 -2.10
C VAL A 132 -0.31 8.51 -2.77
N LEU A 133 -1.24 7.74 -3.30
CA LEU A 133 -2.44 8.20 -3.97
C LEU A 133 -3.60 8.17 -2.96
N MET A 134 -4.21 9.32 -2.69
CA MET A 134 -5.43 9.44 -1.91
C MET A 134 -6.63 9.45 -2.84
N GLN A 135 -7.48 8.43 -2.76
CA GLN A 135 -8.74 8.35 -3.48
C GLN A 135 -9.90 8.59 -2.51
N GLU A 136 -10.97 9.19 -3.04
CA GLU A 136 -12.24 9.28 -2.32
C GLU A 136 -13.02 7.99 -2.50
N ILE A 137 -13.55 7.47 -1.38
CA ILE A 137 -14.54 6.40 -1.42
C ILE A 137 -15.92 7.01 -1.33
N ASP A 138 -16.73 6.81 -2.37
CA ASP A 138 -18.16 7.07 -2.31
C ASP A 138 -18.78 6.07 -1.34
N ALA A 139 -19.43 6.57 -0.29
CA ALA A 139 -20.24 5.76 0.62
C ALA A 139 -21.47 5.11 -0.07
N GLY A 140 -21.59 5.20 -1.40
CA GLY A 140 -22.70 4.73 -2.22
C GLY A 140 -22.51 3.36 -2.90
N LEU A 141 -21.39 2.67 -2.73
CA LEU A 141 -21.15 1.34 -3.35
C LEU A 141 -20.95 0.21 -2.33
N SER A 142 -21.69 0.25 -1.20
CA SER A 142 -21.81 -0.90 -0.29
C SER A 142 -23.20 -1.54 -0.27
N SER A 143 -24.05 -1.27 -1.25
CA SER A 143 -25.34 -1.95 -1.35
C SER A 143 -25.85 -2.00 -2.78
N SER A 144 -25.61 -3.13 -3.45
CA SER A 144 -26.59 -3.91 -4.24
C SER A 144 -25.91 -5.16 -4.79
#